data_AF-A0A2A9CFL2-F1
#
_entry.id   AF-A0A2A9CFL2-F1
#
_cell.length_a   1.000
_cell.length_b   1.000
_cell.length_c   1.000
_cell.angle_alpha   90.00
_cell.angle_beta   90.00
_cell.angle_gamma   90.00
#
_symmetry.space_group_name_H-M   'P 1'
#
loop_
_entity.id
_entity.type
_entity.pdbx_description
1 polymer ?
#
loop_
_entity_poly.entity_id
_entity_poly.type
_entity_poly.pdbx_seq_one_letter_code
_entity_poly.pdbx_strand_id
1 'polypeptide(L)'
;MHSFAMESLFCSIVKYLVYKNKGDEFVNVNRFARSVMAKSYDGESFLLHVAEVIECQLKEWDEAYEVIVMKLIDYEVIIKKENRSYEIFLTEDALLSLQQKSPYALDRYLWLELEKQGLQIVRGNGDYIESVM
;
A
#
# COMPACT_ATOMS: atom_id res chain seq x y z
N MET A 1 1.13 -22.74 12.83
CA MET A 1 0.92 -22.97 11.38
C MET A 1 -0.55 -22.75 10.95
N HIS A 2 -1.23 -21.70 11.44
CA HIS A 2 -2.61 -21.38 11.07
C HIS A 2 -2.80 -19.96 10.50
N SER A 3 -1.70 -19.21 10.30
CA SER A 3 -1.76 -17.79 9.90
C SER A 3 -1.72 -17.55 8.39
N PHE A 4 -1.19 -18.51 7.61
CA PHE A 4 -0.84 -18.29 6.20
C PHE A 4 -2.02 -18.38 5.22
N ALA A 5 -3.18 -18.89 5.67
CA ALA A 5 -4.36 -19.08 4.81
C ALA A 5 -5.29 -17.86 4.76
N MET A 6 -5.18 -16.91 5.70
CA MET A 6 -6.09 -15.76 5.79
C MET A 6 -5.63 -14.57 4.92
N GLU A 7 -4.33 -14.44 4.65
CA GLU A 7 -3.74 -13.40 3.81
C GLU A 7 -4.03 -13.62 2.31
N SER A 8 -4.00 -14.88 1.86
CA SER A 8 -4.38 -15.26 0.48
C SER A 8 -5.86 -14.99 0.15
N LEU A 9 -6.74 -15.09 1.16
CA LEU A 9 -8.15 -14.78 1.02
C LEU A 9 -8.41 -13.27 0.93
N PHE A 10 -7.60 -12.43 1.57
CA PHE A 10 -7.77 -10.99 1.51
C PHE A 10 -7.52 -10.45 0.09
N CYS A 11 -6.42 -10.89 -0.55
CA CYS A 11 -6.13 -10.52 -1.93
C CYS A 11 -7.21 -11.01 -2.92
N SER A 12 -7.76 -12.21 -2.70
CA SER A 12 -8.82 -12.77 -3.55
C SER A 12 -10.20 -12.09 -3.31
N ILE A 13 -10.52 -11.77 -2.07
CA ILE A 13 -11.75 -11.05 -1.69
C ILE A 13 -11.69 -9.59 -2.14
N VAL A 14 -10.54 -8.92 -2.01
CA VAL A 14 -10.33 -7.57 -2.53
C VAL A 14 -10.44 -7.57 -4.05
N LYS A 15 -9.78 -8.50 -4.77
CA LYS A 15 -9.99 -8.66 -6.23
C LYS A 15 -11.46 -8.91 -6.59
N TYR A 16 -12.16 -9.77 -5.85
CA TYR A 16 -13.57 -10.07 -6.09
C TYR A 16 -14.49 -8.87 -5.83
N LEU A 17 -14.23 -8.08 -4.79
CA LEU A 17 -15.00 -6.88 -4.45
C LEU A 17 -14.71 -5.72 -5.42
N VAL A 18 -13.45 -5.55 -5.83
CA VAL A 18 -13.00 -4.59 -6.86
C VAL A 18 -13.67 -4.88 -8.20
N TYR A 19 -13.82 -6.15 -8.59
CA TYR A 19 -14.44 -6.50 -9.87
C TYR A 19 -15.97 -6.29 -9.90
N LYS A 20 -16.64 -6.28 -8.74
CA LYS A 20 -18.11 -6.37 -8.67
C LYS A 20 -18.84 -5.06 -8.39
N ASN A 21 -18.20 -4.04 -7.82
CA ASN A 21 -18.85 -2.79 -7.43
C ASN A 21 -18.11 -1.57 -7.97
N LYS A 22 -18.53 -1.06 -9.13
CA LYS A 22 -18.08 0.23 -9.67
C LYS A 22 -18.87 1.37 -9.03
N GLY A 23 -18.24 2.24 -8.23
CA GLY A 23 -18.82 3.52 -7.79
C GLY A 23 -18.30 4.08 -6.44
N ASP A 24 -18.52 5.38 -6.23
CA ASP A 24 -18.11 6.25 -5.10
C ASP A 24 -18.36 5.68 -3.68
N GLU A 25 -19.26 4.72 -3.54
CA GLU A 25 -19.57 4.06 -2.27
C GLU A 25 -18.42 3.17 -1.77
N PHE A 26 -17.66 2.54 -2.67
CA PHE A 26 -16.53 1.66 -2.30
C PHE A 26 -15.33 2.44 -1.77
N VAL A 27 -15.03 3.61 -2.35
CA VAL A 27 -13.95 4.50 -1.89
C VAL A 27 -14.20 4.96 -0.44
N ASN A 28 -15.47 5.20 -0.08
CA ASN A 28 -15.86 5.57 1.27
C ASN A 28 -15.77 4.41 2.27
N VAL A 29 -16.15 3.20 1.86
CA VAL A 29 -16.00 1.98 2.69
C VAL A 29 -14.52 1.64 2.90
N ASN A 30 -13.69 1.75 1.86
CA ASN A 30 -12.26 1.51 1.96
C ASN A 30 -11.58 2.55 2.89
N ARG A 31 -11.94 3.83 2.75
CA ARG A 31 -11.46 4.90 3.65
C ARG A 31 -11.86 4.64 5.11
N PHE A 32 -13.09 4.19 5.36
CA PHE A 32 -13.55 3.86 6.71
C PHE A 32 -12.79 2.65 7.27
N ALA A 33 -12.70 1.55 6.51
CA ALA A 33 -11.92 0.37 6.90
C ALA A 33 -10.46 0.74 7.21
N ARG A 34 -9.83 1.56 6.35
CA ARG A 34 -8.47 2.05 6.53
C ARG A 34 -8.32 2.93 7.77
N SER A 35 -9.32 3.75 8.10
CA SER A 35 -9.33 4.54 9.34
C SER A 35 -9.45 3.67 10.60
N VAL A 36 -10.22 2.59 10.55
CA VAL A 36 -10.29 1.61 11.64
C VAL A 36 -8.94 0.91 11.78
N MET A 37 -8.38 0.41 10.67
CA MET A 37 -7.06 -0.24 10.64
C MET A 37 -5.97 0.65 11.22
N ALA A 38 -5.89 1.92 10.80
CA ALA A 38 -4.91 2.87 11.32
C ALA A 38 -5.00 3.08 12.84
N LYS A 39 -6.17 2.82 13.46
CA LYS A 39 -6.35 2.91 14.92
C LYS A 39 -6.11 1.59 15.64
N SER A 40 -6.31 0.45 14.98
CA SER A 40 -6.21 -0.88 15.59
C SER A 40 -4.88 -1.58 15.36
N TYR A 41 -4.16 -1.26 14.28
CA TYR A 41 -2.90 -1.90 13.91
C TYR A 41 -1.74 -1.21 14.61
N ASP A 42 -0.71 -1.98 14.95
CA ASP A 42 0.61 -1.40 15.21
C ASP A 42 1.23 -0.85 13.91
N GLY A 43 2.28 -0.04 14.05
CA GLY A 43 2.92 0.61 12.90
C GLY A 43 3.38 -0.39 11.84
N GLU A 44 3.98 -1.49 12.26
CA GLU A 44 4.50 -2.52 11.36
C GLU A 44 3.39 -3.21 10.55
N SER A 45 2.33 -3.66 11.21
CA SER A 45 1.18 -4.28 10.55
C SER A 45 0.52 -3.31 9.58
N PHE A 46 0.46 -2.03 9.94
CA PHE A 46 -0.08 -0.99 9.05
C PHE A 46 0.81 -0.79 7.82
N LEU A 47 2.13 -0.71 8.02
CA LEU A 47 3.10 -0.59 6.92
C LEU A 47 3.04 -1.78 5.97
N LEU A 48 3.02 -3.01 6.49
CA LEU A 48 2.92 -4.23 5.68
C LEU A 48 1.66 -4.23 4.81
N HIS A 49 0.53 -3.84 5.40
CA HIS A 49 -0.72 -3.71 4.65
C HIS A 49 -0.64 -2.64 3.56
N VAL A 50 0.01 -1.49 3.82
CA VAL A 50 0.19 -0.46 2.81
C VAL A 50 1.11 -0.94 1.69
N ALA A 51 2.20 -1.63 2.03
CA ALA A 51 3.13 -2.21 1.06
C ALA A 51 2.43 -3.23 0.14
N GLU A 52 1.56 -4.08 0.69
CA GLU A 52 0.77 -5.04 -0.09
C GLU A 52 -0.17 -4.34 -1.08
N VAL A 53 -0.85 -3.27 -0.65
CA VAL A 53 -1.73 -2.48 -1.54
C VAL A 53 -0.92 -1.82 -2.65
N ILE A 54 0.25 -1.24 -2.34
CA ILE A 54 1.15 -0.66 -3.33
C ILE A 54 1.62 -1.74 -4.33
N GLU A 55 2.03 -2.92 -3.85
CA GLU A 55 2.45 -4.01 -4.72
C GLU A 55 1.31 -4.44 -5.66
N CYS A 56 0.09 -4.58 -5.14
CA CYS A 56 -1.07 -4.91 -5.96
C CYS A 56 -1.27 -3.88 -7.08
N GLN A 57 -1.20 -2.59 -6.75
CA GLN A 57 -1.35 -1.52 -7.73
C GLN A 57 -0.21 -1.51 -8.77
N LEU A 58 1.03 -1.74 -8.35
CA LEU A 58 2.18 -1.85 -9.26
C LEU A 58 2.04 -3.05 -10.21
N LYS A 59 1.55 -4.19 -9.69
CA LYS A 59 1.31 -5.41 -10.48
C LYS A 59 0.17 -5.27 -11.50
N GLU A 60 -0.74 -4.32 -11.32
CA GLU A 60 -1.70 -3.97 -12.37
C GLU A 60 -1.05 -3.31 -13.58
N TRP A 61 0.11 -2.67 -13.40
CA TRP A 61 0.88 -2.06 -14.49
C TRP A 61 1.85 -3.06 -15.11
N ASP A 62 2.48 -3.89 -14.27
CA ASP A 62 3.43 -4.92 -14.69
C ASP A 62 3.60 -5.97 -13.59
N GLU A 63 3.32 -7.24 -13.88
CA GLU A 63 3.37 -8.32 -12.88
C GLU A 63 4.79 -8.56 -12.31
N ALA A 64 5.83 -8.04 -12.97
CA ALA A 64 7.23 -8.16 -12.53
C ALA A 64 7.62 -7.24 -11.35
N TYR A 65 6.72 -6.38 -10.88
CA TYR A 65 6.98 -5.58 -9.67
C TYR A 65 6.97 -6.44 -8.41
N GLU A 66 7.93 -6.21 -7.53
CA GLU A 66 7.99 -6.81 -6.19
C GLU A 66 8.17 -5.72 -5.14
N VAL A 67 7.51 -5.84 -4.00
CA VAL A 67 7.69 -4.94 -2.84
C VAL A 67 8.21 -5.74 -1.65
N ILE A 68 9.31 -5.28 -1.08
CA ILE A 68 9.99 -5.90 0.06
C ILE A 68 10.00 -4.89 1.20
N VAL A 69 9.54 -5.31 2.38
CA VAL A 69 9.64 -4.51 3.62
C VAL A 69 10.64 -5.19 4.54
N MET A 70 11.66 -4.44 4.95
CA MET A 70 12.66 -4.88 5.91
C MET A 70 12.58 -4.04 7.18
N LYS A 71 12.77 -4.69 8.33
CA LYS A 71 12.90 -4.04 9.63
C LYS A 71 14.30 -4.31 10.18
N LEU A 72 15.07 -3.24 10.37
CA LEU A 72 16.36 -3.29 11.08
C LEU A 72 16.19 -2.52 12.39
N ILE A 73 16.70 -1.29 12.45
CA ILE A 73 16.37 -0.31 13.50
C ILE A 73 15.11 0.45 13.06
N ASP A 74 15.15 0.96 11.83
CA ASP A 74 14.03 1.58 11.14
C ASP A 74 13.52 0.66 10.01
N TYR A 75 12.47 1.09 9.31
CA TYR A 75 11.90 0.37 8.19
C TYR A 75 12.53 0.79 6.88
N GLU A 76 12.68 -0.18 5.98
CA GLU A 76 13.08 0.02 4.60
C GLU A 76 12.06 -0.64 3.68
N VAL A 77 11.50 0.14 2.74
CA VAL A 77 10.58 -0.34 1.72
C VAL A 77 11.30 -0.30 0.38
N ILE A 78 11.46 -1.47 -0.24
CA ILE A 78 12.20 -1.65 -1.48
C ILE A 78 11.23 -2.11 -2.57
N ILE A 79 11.12 -1.36 -3.64
CA ILE A 79 10.34 -1.73 -4.82
C ILE A 79 11.32 -2.15 -5.90
N LYS A 80 11.18 -3.38 -6.41
CA LYS A 80 12.02 -3.92 -7.47
C LYS A 80 11.23 -4.12 -8.75
N LYS A 81 11.86 -3.78 -9.87
CA LYS A 81 11.42 -4.14 -11.22
C LYS A 81 12.63 -4.37 -12.10
N GLU A 82 12.88 -5.61 -12.49
CA GLU A 82 14.03 -6.00 -13.31
C GLU A 82 15.35 -5.40 -12.78
N ASN A 83 15.95 -4.45 -13.51
CA ASN A 83 17.21 -3.78 -13.17
C ASN A 83 17.02 -2.45 -12.43
N ARG A 84 15.82 -2.14 -11.94
CA ARG A 84 15.52 -0.94 -11.16
C ARG A 84 15.12 -1.30 -9.74
N SER A 85 15.67 -0.57 -8.78
CA SER A 85 15.22 -0.58 -7.39
C SER A 85 14.89 0.84 -6.96
N TYR A 86 13.86 0.95 -6.13
CA TYR A 86 13.46 2.18 -5.46
C TYR A 86 13.43 1.90 -3.97
N GLU A 87 14.09 2.72 -3.18
CA GLU A 87 14.34 2.45 -1.76
C GLU A 87 13.82 3.62 -0.93
N ILE A 88 13.02 3.31 0.09
CA ILE A 88 12.42 4.30 0.98
C ILE A 88 12.74 3.91 2.41
N PHE A 89 13.47 4.79 3.09
CA PHE A 89 13.76 4.66 4.51
C PHE A 89 12.66 5.37 5.33
N LEU A 90 12.13 4.69 6.34
CA LEU A 90 11.05 5.19 7.17
C LEU A 90 11.33 4.90 8.64
N THR A 91 11.49 5.96 9.44
CA THR A 91 11.66 5.80 10.89
C THR A 91 10.37 5.38 11.57
N GLU A 92 10.47 4.74 12.74
CA GLU A 92 9.28 4.35 13.52
C GLU A 92 8.39 5.56 13.87
N ASP A 93 9.00 6.68 14.28
CA ASP A 93 8.26 7.91 14.58
C ASP A 93 7.55 8.48 13.35
N ALA A 94 8.20 8.45 12.18
CA ALA A 94 7.60 8.92 10.93
C ALA A 94 6.43 8.03 10.52
N LEU A 95 6.57 6.71 10.65
CA LEU A 95 5.52 5.74 10.39
C LEU A 95 4.29 6.00 11.27
N LEU A 96 4.47 6.12 12.59
CA LEU A 96 3.37 6.37 13.51
C LEU A 96 2.71 7.73 13.26
N SER A 97 3.50 8.76 12.97
CA SER A 97 2.99 10.09 12.62
C SER A 97 2.14 10.05 11.34
N LEU A 98 2.61 9.35 10.30
CA LEU A 98 1.87 9.19 9.04
C LEU A 98 0.59 8.36 9.24
N GLN A 99 0.65 7.27 10.00
CA GLN A 99 -0.50 6.44 10.32
C GLN A 99 -1.61 7.23 11.03
N GLN A 100 -1.26 8.11 11.97
CA GLN A 100 -2.21 8.92 12.71
C GLN A 100 -2.75 10.13 11.92
N LYS A 101 -1.96 10.64 10.97
CA LYS A 101 -2.28 11.88 10.24
C LYS A 101 -3.55 11.75 9.39
N SER A 102 -3.69 10.66 8.65
CA SER A 102 -4.91 10.36 7.88
C SER A 102 -4.87 8.93 7.33
N PRO A 103 -6.02 8.33 6.95
CA PRO A 103 -6.06 6.93 6.49
C PRO A 103 -5.11 6.57 5.34
N TYR A 104 -4.79 7.53 4.46
CA TYR A 104 -3.92 7.32 3.28
C TYR A 104 -2.64 8.17 3.34
N ALA A 105 -2.25 8.68 4.51
CA ALA A 105 -1.06 9.54 4.60
C ALA A 105 0.23 8.76 4.33
N LEU A 106 0.32 7.50 4.79
CA LEU A 106 1.46 6.63 4.51
C LEU A 106 1.52 6.25 3.03
N ASP A 107 0.39 5.85 2.44
CA ASP A 107 0.27 5.58 1.00
C ASP A 107 0.81 6.74 0.16
N ARG A 108 0.30 7.95 0.41
CA ARG A 108 0.75 9.17 -0.29
C ARG A 108 2.24 9.41 -0.13
N TYR A 109 2.76 9.25 1.08
CA TYR A 109 4.19 9.44 1.33
C TYR A 109 5.02 8.49 0.46
N LEU A 110 4.69 7.20 0.47
CA LEU A 110 5.43 6.20 -0.30
C LEU A 110 5.34 6.47 -1.81
N TRP A 111 4.15 6.77 -2.35
CA TRP A 111 4.00 7.09 -3.76
C TRP A 111 4.79 8.34 -4.20
N LEU A 112 4.80 9.38 -3.37
CA LEU A 112 5.58 10.59 -3.67
C LEU A 112 7.08 10.33 -3.62
N GLU A 113 7.57 9.50 -2.70
CA GLU A 113 8.98 9.11 -2.67
C GLU A 113 9.36 8.25 -3.88
N LEU A 114 8.48 7.34 -4.32
CA LEU A 114 8.68 6.56 -5.55
C LEU A 114 8.74 7.46 -6.79
N GLU A 115 7.80 8.40 -6.92
CA GLU A 115 7.75 9.35 -8.03
C GLU A 115 9.02 10.23 -8.07
N LYS A 116 9.49 10.71 -6.91
CA LYS A 116 10.75 11.46 -6.81
C LYS A 116 11.97 10.68 -7.31
N GLN A 117 11.97 9.36 -7.14
CA GLN A 117 13.02 8.46 -7.63
C GLN A 117 12.83 8.07 -9.11
N GLY A 118 11.80 8.59 -9.78
CA GLY A 118 11.56 8.38 -11.21
C GLY A 118 10.70 7.16 -11.53
N LEU A 119 9.97 6.61 -10.55
CA LEU A 119 8.92 5.63 -10.83
C LEU A 119 7.76 6.33 -11.56
N GLN A 120 7.36 5.79 -12.72
CA GLN A 120 6.28 6.37 -13.51
C GLN A 120 4.92 5.95 -12.94
N ILE A 121 4.14 6.93 -12.49
CA ILE A 121 2.78 6.70 -12.00
C ILE A 121 1.82 6.68 -13.19
N VAL A 122 1.19 5.53 -13.44
CA VAL A 122 0.19 5.38 -14.50
C VAL A 122 -1.20 5.75 -13.97
N ARG A 123 -1.75 6.85 -14.47
CA ARG A 123 -3.10 7.34 -14.12
C ARG A 123 -4.18 6.80 -15.06
N GLY A 124 -5.42 6.80 -14.58
CA GLY A 124 -6.60 6.42 -15.38
C GLY A 124 -6.89 4.91 -15.47
N ASN A 125 -6.15 4.06 -14.75
CA ASN A 125 -6.44 2.64 -14.59
C ASN A 125 -6.84 2.36 -13.13
N GLY A 126 -8.14 2.52 -12.82
CA GLY A 126 -8.68 2.35 -11.46
C GLY A 126 -8.79 3.64 -10.64
N ASP A 127 -9.43 3.55 -9.47
CA ASP A 127 -9.76 4.70 -8.61
C ASP A 127 -8.74 4.94 -7.50
N TYR A 128 -7.86 3.97 -7.20
CA TYR A 128 -6.98 4.02 -6.03
C TYR A 128 -5.96 5.17 -6.11
N ILE A 129 -5.15 5.23 -7.17
CA ILE A 129 -4.14 6.28 -7.34
C ILE A 129 -4.78 7.67 -7.35
N GLU A 130 -5.92 7.86 -8.01
CA GLU A 130 -6.62 9.16 -8.03
C GLU A 130 -7.19 9.54 -6.66
N SER A 131 -7.61 8.57 -5.84
CA SER A 131 -8.10 8.83 -4.49
C SER A 131 -6.99 9.15 -3.48
N VAL A 132 -5.78 8.68 -3.77
CA VAL A 132 -4.61 8.82 -2.91
C VAL A 132 -3.79 10.05 -3.30
N MET A 133 -3.52 10.29 -4.59
CA MET A 133 -2.60 11.31 -5.12
C MET A 133 -3.31 12.49 -5.82
#